data_AF-A0A847UC88-F1
#
_entry.id   AF-A0A847UC88-F1
#
_cell.length_a   1.000
_cell.length_b   1.000
_cell.length_c   1.000
_cell.angle_alpha   90.00
_cell.angle_beta   90.00
_cell.angle_gamma   90.00
#
_symmetry.space_group_name_H-M   'P 1'
#
loop_
_entity.id
_entity.type
_entity.pdbx_description
1 polymer ?
#
loop_
_entity_poly.entity_id
_entity_poly.type
_entity_poly.pdbx_seq_one_letter_code
_entity_poly.pdbx_strand_id
1 'polypeptide(L)' 'MSVTGLCEICESATSEDACDLCGRQVCENHYAESDGICTACLGEAGSQPDRQPASEDLPDGVDTYEF' A
#
# COMPACT_ATOMS: atom_id res chain seq x y z
N MET A 1 16.23 24.93 11.11
CA MET A 1 15.04 24.87 10.26
C MET A 1 14.32 23.58 10.66
N SER A 2 13.28 23.67 11.47
CA SER A 2 12.60 22.50 12.05
C SER A 2 11.16 22.52 11.54
N VAL A 3 10.87 21.70 10.54
CA VAL A 3 9.50 21.53 10.06
C VAL A 3 8.77 20.79 11.17
N THR A 4 7.84 21.46 11.84
CA THR A 4 6.82 20.81 12.66
C THR A 4 6.17 19.72 11.81
N GLY A 5 6.24 18.46 12.26
CA GLY A 5 5.73 17.32 11.52
C GLY A 5 4.23 17.43 11.35
N LEU A 6 3.80 18.02 10.24
CA LEU A 6 2.42 17.96 9.78
C LEU A 6 2.13 16.54 9.31
N CYS A 7 0.85 16.19 9.23
CA CYS A 7 0.40 14.95 8.64
C CYS A 7 0.90 14.86 7.20
N GLU A 8 1.67 13.84 6.88
CA GLU A 8 2.23 13.65 5.53
C GLU A 8 1.17 13.25 4.49
N ILE A 9 -0.10 13.08 4.92
CA ILE A 9 -1.24 12.77 4.04
C ILE A 9 -2.04 14.02 3.70
N CYS A 10 -2.40 14.82 4.69
CA CYS A 10 -3.25 16.01 4.47
C CYS A 10 -2.51 17.34 4.61
N GLU A 11 -1.27 17.34 5.08
CA GLU A 11 -0.36 18.48 5.21
C GLU A 11 -0.97 19.71 5.91
N SER A 12 -2.01 19.48 6.72
CA SER A 12 -2.87 20.51 7.30
C SER A 12 -3.03 20.35 8.80
N ALA A 13 -3.13 19.11 9.26
CA ALA A 13 -3.15 18.78 10.68
C ALA A 13 -1.73 18.49 11.18
N THR A 14 -1.50 18.68 12.48
CA THR A 14 -0.26 18.23 13.14
C THR A 14 -0.27 16.71 13.23
N SER A 15 0.87 16.08 13.01
CA SER A 15 1.01 14.64 13.23
C SER A 15 1.10 14.33 14.71
N GLU A 16 0.35 13.32 15.11
CA GLU A 16 0.25 12.84 16.50
C GLU A 16 0.74 11.39 16.59
N ASP A 17 0.53 10.62 15.53
CA ASP A 17 0.85 9.20 15.44
C ASP A 17 1.81 8.91 14.26
N ALA A 18 2.52 7.79 14.36
CA ALA A 18 3.38 7.30 13.29
C ALA A 18 2.90 5.93 12.80
N CYS A 19 2.86 5.74 11.49
CA CYS A 19 2.45 4.48 10.89
C CYS A 19 3.55 3.42 11.06
N ASP A 20 3.22 2.26 11.65
CA ASP A 20 4.18 1.18 11.85
C ASP A 20 4.63 0.49 10.55
N LEU A 21 3.84 0.60 9.47
CA LEU A 21 4.15 -0.04 8.18
C LEU A 21 5.16 0.74 7.33
N CYS A 22 5.04 2.07 7.31
CA CYS A 22 5.81 2.92 6.39
C CYS A 22 6.58 4.03 7.11
N GLY A 23 6.38 4.21 8.42
CA GLY A 23 7.06 5.23 9.23
C GLY A 23 6.56 6.66 9.04
N ARG A 24 5.49 6.86 8.27
CA ARG A 24 4.89 8.19 8.01
C ARG A 24 4.30 8.78 9.28
N GLN A 25 4.48 10.08 9.49
CA GLN A 25 3.79 10.82 10.55
C GLN A 25 2.40 11.28 10.07
N VAL A 26 1.37 10.94 10.82
CA VAL A 26 -0.03 11.17 10.47
C VAL A 26 -0.83 11.72 11.66
N CYS A 27 -1.93 12.41 11.37
CA CYS A 27 -2.89 12.82 12.39
C CYS A 27 -3.87 11.68 12.71
N GLU A 28 -4.56 11.78 13.84
CA GLU A 28 -5.59 10.82 14.30
C GLU A 28 -6.60 10.45 13.22
N ASN A 29 -6.97 11.42 12.36
CA ASN A 29 -7.97 11.23 11.32
C ASN A 29 -7.47 10.35 10.14
N HIS A 30 -6.16 10.24 9.96
CA HIS A 30 -5.52 9.39 8.94
C HIS A 30 -4.75 8.22 9.55
N TYR A 31 -4.82 8.04 10.87
CA TYR A 31 -4.27 6.90 11.58
C TYR A 31 -5.40 5.89 11.85
N ALA A 32 -5.22 4.64 11.43
CA ALA A 32 -6.15 3.56 11.74
C ALA A 32 -5.70 2.89 13.04
N GLU A 33 -6.29 3.33 14.15
CA GLU A 33 -6.03 2.78 15.50
C GLU A 33 -6.25 1.26 15.58
N SER A 34 -7.19 0.72 14.78
CA SER A 34 -7.52 -0.71 14.73
C SER A 34 -6.36 -1.59 14.27
N ASP A 35 -5.55 -1.08 13.34
CA ASP A 35 -4.48 -1.83 12.67
C ASP A 35 -3.08 -1.25 12.98
N GLY A 36 -3.01 -0.08 13.62
CA GLY A 36 -1.76 0.63 13.92
C GLY A 36 -1.10 1.30 12.72
N ILE A 37 -1.84 1.50 11.63
CA ILE A 37 -1.28 1.93 10.34
C ILE A 37 -2.08 3.10 9.75
N CYS A 38 -1.47 3.88 8.86
CA CYS A 38 -2.19 4.98 8.20
C CYS A 38 -3.25 4.47 7.21
N THR A 39 -4.29 5.26 6.96
CA THR A 39 -5.40 4.94 6.05
C THR A 39 -4.97 4.65 4.62
N ALA A 40 -3.85 5.23 4.16
CA ALA A 40 -3.26 4.91 2.86
C ALA A 40 -2.74 3.46 2.79
N CYS A 41 -2.04 3.00 3.83
CA CYS A 41 -1.62 1.59 3.93
C CYS A 41 -2.80 0.65 4.10
N LEU A 42 -3.81 1.07 4.87
CA LEU A 42 -5.04 0.30 5.06
C LEU A 42 -5.79 0.10 3.72
N GLY A 43 -5.87 1.14 2.90
CA GLY A 43 -6.49 1.10 1.58
C GLY A 43 -5.78 0.15 0.60
N GLU A 44 -4.44 0.11 0.62
CA GLU A 44 -3.65 -0.84 -0.17
C GLU A 44 -3.78 -2.28 0.34
N ALA A 45 -3.79 -2.49 1.67
CA ALA A 45 -3.95 -3.82 2.25
C ALA A 45 -5.36 -4.41 2.02
N GLY A 46 -6.40 -3.58 2.05
CA GLY A 46 -7.78 -3.97 1.73
C GLY A 46 -8.05 -4.14 0.24
N SER A 47 -7.18 -3.58 -0.61
CA SER A 47 -7.19 -3.79 -2.05
C SER A 47 -6.36 -5.02 -2.41
N GLN A 48 -6.71 -6.20 -1.87
CA GLN A 48 -6.38 -7.41 -2.64
C GLN A 48 -7.23 -7.34 -3.89
N PRO A 49 -6.64 -7.18 -5.10
CA PRO A 49 -7.38 -7.45 -6.30
C PRO A 49 -7.70 -8.94 -6.23
N ASP A 50 -8.96 -9.26 -5.97
CA ASP A 50 -9.58 -10.49 -6.40
C ASP A 50 -9.59 -10.47 -7.94
N ARG A 51 -8.39 -10.55 -8.51
CA ARG A 51 -8.09 -10.72 -9.92
C ARG A 51 -6.71 -11.34 -9.98
N GLN A 52 -6.72 -12.61 -9.63
CA GLN A 52 -5.78 -13.61 -10.09
C GLN A 52 -5.30 -13.24 -11.51
N PRO A 53 -3.99 -13.17 -11.79
CA PRO A 53 -3.50 -13.24 -13.17
C PRO A 53 -3.70 -14.68 -13.64
N ALA A 54 -4.93 -15.04 -13.95
CA ALA A 54 -5.33 -16.30 -14.54
C ALA A 54 -5.75 -16.04 -15.98
N SER A 55 -4.75 -15.97 -16.86
CA SER A 55 -4.79 -16.52 -18.22
C SER A 55 -3.40 -16.32 -18.81
N GLU A 56 -2.55 -17.33 -18.72
CA GLU A 56 -2.29 -18.18 -19.89
C GLU A 56 -1.54 -17.42 -20.98
N ASP A 57 -0.24 -17.22 -20.77
CA ASP A 57 0.68 -17.16 -21.90
C ASP A 57 1.94 -17.94 -21.50
N LEU A 58 1.77 -19.26 -21.44
CA LEU A 58 2.88 -20.17 -21.66
C LEU A 58 3.02 -20.29 -23.18
N PRO A 59 4.04 -19.69 -23.83
CA PRO A 59 4.42 -20.14 -25.15
C PRO A 59 5.24 -21.42 -25.02
N ASP A 60 4.59 -22.53 -24.65
CA ASP A 60 5.19 -23.86 -24.84
C ASP A 60 4.67 -24.43 -26.17
N GLY A 61 5.17 -23.81 -27.23
CA GLY A 61 4.69 -24.00 -28.60
C GLY A 61 5.83 -24.16 -29.59
N VAL A 62 6.89 -24.89 -29.25
CA VAL A 62 7.90 -25.50 -30.14
C VAL A 62 8.59 -26.56 -29.28
N ASP A 63 8.56 -27.87 -29.54
CA ASP A 63 9.07 -28.55 -30.73
C ASP A 63 8.33 -29.88 -30.96
N THR A 64 7.41 -29.92 -31.92
CA THR A 64 7.08 -31.18 -32.60
C THR A 64 8.20 -31.47 -33.58
N TYR A 65 9.22 -32.21 -33.15
CA TYR A 65 10.17 -32.86 -34.05
C TYR A 65 9.39 -33.92 -34.86
N GLU A 66 8.98 -33.59 -36.09
CA GLU A 66 8.60 -34.59 -37.09
C GLU A 66 9.87 -35.12 -37.77
N PHE A 67 9.94 -36.46 -37.88
CA PHE A 67 11.09 -37.27 -38.32
C PHE A 67 11.50 -37.08 -39.78
#